data_AF-A0A542XSB5-F1
#
_entry.id   AF-A0A542XSB5-F1
#
_cell.length_a   1.000
_cell.length_b   1.000
_cell.length_c   1.000
_cell.angle_alpha   90.00
_cell.angle_beta   90.00
_cell.angle_gamma   90.00
#
_symmetry.space_group_name_H-M   'P 1'
#
loop_
_entity.id
_entity.type
_entity.pdbx_description
1 polymer ?
#
loop_
_entity_poly.entity_id
_entity_poly.type
_entity_poly.pdbx_seq_one_letter_code
_entity_poly.pdbx_strand_id
1 'polypeptide(L)'
;MAFDTELRSLFCARRPHLLAIGEPYHGEPAFPHLRNRILETLVGYGFRSIAIESDRAAGLAVNDYVQGRRDNVDVTTGISQGWGTHPATHELIDWLRAHNEKLPPHERVTFHGFDAPTEITGAPSPLPILCELREYLSAPVDLDWLVGEDSRWTAPEIMFDAARSPGRSQEANALRGVAEDFRTQLYVDAPHLIRGSSVESWDRARVLATTAIGLLTYHAAMAEPNTQSQRIGRLLAVRDALMAQNLIDIHAHERDRGPILVCAHNAHLQRHPSRWASHWDGQDLAAQWNGAGSIVSELLGERYVYVAGSLGASGPVGLGRPEPGTYEERLGPETGIFPPPTGDDLRERVADLLGLFSLDTGTIETCDAILHIGFEPGAADAARIAGLPGVTETRIPPGSELPPHTWGDRFFFTGEDRVRPFATIVGHDVPGFDERSHLSRPGRYRLNIEVGRTEFRNLFGYGPEQFAVHSSGLDFAETDRLLPHPTYGVQGWASVVNPGPATADEVTRLVAQARSRSAARAYRRKRRP
;
A
#
# COMPACT_ATOMS: atom_id res chain seq x y z
N MET A 1 16.46 4.71 4.53
CA MET A 1 16.32 4.62 3.06
C MET A 1 17.09 5.76 2.40
N ALA A 2 17.18 5.77 1.07
CA ALA A 2 17.87 6.82 0.33
C ALA A 2 17.31 8.23 0.59
N PHE A 3 16.04 8.32 1.04
CA PHE A 3 15.31 9.59 1.19
C PHE A 3 14.88 9.90 2.64
N ASP A 4 15.49 9.29 3.66
CA ASP A 4 15.12 9.54 5.07
C ASP A 4 15.37 11.01 5.47
N THR A 5 16.39 11.63 4.88
CA THR A 5 16.76 13.03 5.15
C THR A 5 15.69 13.99 4.64
N GLU A 6 15.21 13.76 3.42
CA GLU A 6 14.19 14.54 2.74
C GLU A 6 12.84 14.39 3.45
N LEU A 7 12.47 13.15 3.78
CA LEU A 7 11.28 12.87 4.59
C LEU A 7 11.34 13.61 5.93
N ARG A 8 12.52 13.57 6.59
CA ARG A 8 12.74 14.27 7.85
C ARG A 8 12.61 15.77 7.73
N SER A 9 13.25 16.34 6.71
CA SER A 9 13.19 17.77 6.41
C SER A 9 11.73 18.22 6.23
N LEU A 10 10.96 17.46 5.45
CA LEU A 10 9.56 17.76 5.16
C LEU A 10 8.70 17.81 6.44
N PHE A 11 8.69 16.75 7.25
CA PHE A 11 7.82 16.73 8.44
C PHE A 11 8.31 17.70 9.52
N CYS A 12 9.62 17.94 9.66
CA CYS A 12 10.16 18.94 10.60
C CYS A 12 9.74 20.36 10.23
N ALA A 13 9.74 20.67 8.92
CA ALA A 13 9.33 21.98 8.41
C ALA A 13 7.82 22.20 8.55
N ARG A 14 7.01 21.19 8.21
CA ARG A 14 5.54 21.34 8.12
C ARG A 14 4.79 20.98 9.40
N ARG A 15 5.35 20.13 10.27
CA ARG A 15 4.75 19.64 11.52
C ARG A 15 3.29 19.17 11.31
N PRO A 16 3.09 18.13 10.48
CA PRO A 16 1.76 17.62 10.15
C PRO A 16 1.04 17.06 11.36
N HIS A 17 -0.28 17.14 11.34
CA HIS A 17 -1.13 16.22 12.10
C HIS A 17 -1.39 14.96 11.28
N LEU A 18 -1.63 15.11 9.97
CA LEU A 18 -1.74 14.03 9.00
C LEU A 18 -0.63 14.18 7.96
N LEU A 19 0.21 13.15 7.83
CA LEU A 19 1.13 13.02 6.72
C LEU A 19 0.53 11.99 5.74
N ALA A 20 -0.07 12.48 4.67
CA ALA A 20 -0.70 11.69 3.63
C ALA A 20 0.32 11.36 2.54
N ILE A 21 0.57 10.07 2.30
CA ILE A 21 1.46 9.57 1.25
C ILE A 21 0.65 8.75 0.26
N GLY A 22 0.59 9.24 -0.97
CA GLY A 22 -0.13 8.59 -2.04
C GLY A 22 0.70 7.56 -2.80
N GLU A 23 0.01 6.69 -3.53
CA GLU A 23 0.59 5.86 -4.60
C GLU A 23 -0.21 6.04 -5.91
N PRO A 24 0.45 6.04 -7.08
CA PRO A 24 -0.22 6.25 -8.36
C PRO A 24 -0.84 4.95 -8.91
N TYR A 25 -0.48 3.79 -8.33
CA TYR A 25 -0.92 2.48 -8.79
C TYR A 25 -0.77 1.41 -7.71
N HIS A 26 -1.86 0.75 -7.34
CA HIS A 26 -1.86 -0.34 -6.35
C HIS A 26 -1.12 -1.60 -6.82
N GLY A 27 -0.99 -1.80 -8.13
CA GLY A 27 -0.34 -2.99 -8.69
C GLY A 27 1.19 -2.95 -8.62
N GLU A 28 1.80 -1.83 -8.24
CA GLU A 28 3.25 -1.74 -8.07
C GLU A 28 3.67 -2.20 -6.65
N PRO A 29 4.34 -3.36 -6.52
CA PRO A 29 4.67 -3.94 -5.21
C PRO A 29 5.64 -3.10 -4.37
N ALA A 30 6.39 -2.16 -4.95
CA ALA A 30 7.33 -1.33 -4.21
C ALA A 30 6.64 -0.38 -3.20
N PHE A 31 5.48 0.22 -3.53
CA PHE A 31 4.84 1.22 -2.66
C PHE A 31 4.42 0.65 -1.29
N PRO A 32 3.76 -0.53 -1.19
CA PRO A 32 3.45 -1.13 0.10
C PRO A 32 4.68 -1.42 0.98
N HIS A 33 5.81 -1.81 0.40
CA HIS A 33 7.04 -2.02 1.17
C HIS A 33 7.69 -0.70 1.60
N LEU A 34 7.69 0.31 0.73
CA LEU A 34 8.16 1.66 1.09
C LEU A 34 7.32 2.27 2.23
N ARG A 35 5.98 2.15 2.17
CA ARG A 35 5.06 2.55 3.25
C ARG A 35 5.51 2.00 4.60
N ASN A 36 5.80 0.70 4.66
CA ASN A 36 6.21 0.06 5.92
C ASN A 36 7.52 0.65 6.45
N ARG A 37 8.52 0.86 5.59
CA ARG A 37 9.82 1.44 5.99
C ARG A 37 9.72 2.91 6.37
N ILE A 38 8.82 3.64 5.70
CA ILE A 38 8.48 5.02 6.05
C ILE A 38 7.88 5.03 7.46
N LEU A 39 6.90 4.17 7.76
CA LEU A 39 6.33 4.06 9.11
C LEU A 39 7.40 3.74 10.16
N GLU A 40 8.25 2.72 9.91
CA GLU A 40 9.35 2.35 10.81
C GLU A 40 10.23 3.56 11.16
N THR A 41 10.51 4.41 10.17
CA THR A 41 11.30 5.62 10.32
C THR A 41 10.55 6.70 11.10
N LEU A 42 9.27 6.94 10.75
CA LEU A 42 8.43 7.97 11.35
C LEU A 42 8.07 7.71 12.82
N VAL A 43 8.00 6.45 13.24
CA VAL A 43 7.80 6.09 14.65
C VAL A 43 8.93 6.62 15.54
N GLY A 44 10.17 6.64 15.02
CA GLY A 44 11.33 7.29 15.66
C GLY A 44 11.20 8.81 15.80
N TYR A 45 10.27 9.43 15.07
CA TYR A 45 9.97 10.86 15.09
C TYR A 45 8.63 11.20 15.76
N GLY A 46 8.06 10.26 16.52
CA GLY A 46 6.86 10.52 17.33
C GLY A 46 5.53 10.17 16.66
N PHE A 47 5.53 9.57 15.48
CA PHE A 47 4.30 9.01 14.91
C PHE A 47 3.84 7.81 15.75
N ARG A 48 2.54 7.73 16.02
CA ARG A 48 1.93 6.68 16.87
C ARG A 48 0.70 6.03 16.24
N SER A 49 0.41 6.35 14.98
CA SER A 49 -0.76 5.80 14.31
C SER A 49 -0.51 5.73 12.80
N ILE A 50 -1.05 4.67 12.19
CA ILE A 50 -1.14 4.53 10.73
C ILE A 50 -2.59 4.34 10.33
N ALA A 51 -3.03 5.08 9.31
CA ALA A 51 -4.31 4.91 8.64
C ALA A 51 -4.07 4.49 7.19
N ILE A 52 -4.63 3.36 6.77
CA ILE A 52 -4.53 2.88 5.38
C ILE A 52 -5.89 2.85 4.71
N GLU A 53 -5.89 2.97 3.39
CA GLU A 53 -7.06 2.71 2.55
C GLU A 53 -7.52 1.27 2.81
N SER A 54 -8.50 1.11 3.69
CA SER A 54 -9.07 -0.17 4.09
C SER A 54 -10.25 0.09 5.02
N ASP A 55 -11.22 -0.82 5.07
CA ASP A 55 -12.43 -0.69 5.88
C ASP A 55 -12.09 -0.36 7.35
N ARG A 56 -12.62 0.78 7.80
CA ARG A 56 -12.50 1.28 9.17
C ARG A 56 -12.97 0.26 10.22
N ALA A 57 -14.08 -0.43 9.97
CA ALA A 57 -14.65 -1.40 10.91
C ALA A 57 -13.82 -2.69 10.95
N ALA A 58 -13.49 -3.27 9.80
CA ALA A 58 -12.61 -4.43 9.72
C ALA A 58 -11.23 -4.18 10.38
N GLY A 59 -10.68 -2.98 10.19
CA GLY A 59 -9.41 -2.56 10.77
C GLY A 59 -9.36 -2.58 12.31
N LEU A 60 -10.51 -2.58 13.01
CA LEU A 60 -10.55 -2.70 14.47
C LEU A 60 -9.98 -4.03 14.95
N ALA A 61 -10.27 -5.14 14.26
CA ALA A 61 -9.75 -6.46 14.62
C ALA A 61 -8.22 -6.53 14.44
N VAL A 62 -7.70 -5.87 13.39
CA VAL A 62 -6.26 -5.72 13.16
C VAL A 62 -5.63 -4.87 14.27
N ASN A 63 -6.28 -3.77 14.66
CA ASN A 63 -5.81 -2.94 15.76
C ASN A 63 -5.76 -3.72 17.08
N ASP A 64 -6.80 -4.50 17.40
CA ASP A 64 -6.82 -5.34 18.61
C ASP A 64 -5.68 -6.35 18.64
N TYR A 65 -5.37 -6.96 17.48
CA TYR A 65 -4.23 -7.85 17.35
C TYR A 65 -2.91 -7.13 17.58
N VAL A 66 -2.62 -6.02 16.88
CA VAL A 66 -1.32 -5.33 17.04
C VAL A 66 -1.17 -4.68 18.42
N GLN A 67 -2.28 -4.44 19.14
CA GLN A 67 -2.27 -3.87 20.49
C GLN A 67 -2.13 -4.91 21.61
N GLY A 68 -2.11 -6.22 21.32
CA GLY A 68 -2.03 -7.22 22.37
C GLY A 68 -3.37 -7.65 22.96
N ARG A 69 -4.50 -7.17 22.42
CA ARG A 69 -5.86 -7.48 22.91
C ARG A 69 -6.46 -8.74 22.30
N ARG A 70 -5.85 -9.24 21.22
CA ARG A 70 -6.21 -10.48 20.53
C ARG A 70 -4.96 -11.28 20.17
N ASP A 71 -5.07 -12.60 20.19
CA ASP A 71 -3.95 -13.52 19.90
C ASP A 71 -3.77 -13.79 18.40
N ASN A 72 -4.84 -13.67 17.62
CA ASN A 72 -4.83 -13.92 16.18
C ASN A 72 -5.69 -12.91 15.42
N VAL A 73 -5.38 -12.71 14.15
CA VAL A 73 -6.22 -11.97 13.22
C VAL A 73 -6.14 -12.62 11.86
N ASP A 74 -7.28 -12.70 11.18
CA ASP A 74 -7.29 -12.98 9.75
C ASP A 74 -7.09 -11.67 9.00
N VAL A 75 -5.88 -11.48 8.47
CA VAL A 75 -5.51 -10.25 7.73
C VAL A 75 -6.30 -10.13 6.43
N THR A 76 -6.78 -11.25 5.86
CA THR A 76 -7.53 -11.23 4.60
C THR A 76 -8.92 -10.63 4.73
N THR A 77 -9.51 -10.70 5.93
CA THR A 77 -10.79 -10.08 6.26
C THR A 77 -10.63 -8.78 7.04
N GLY A 78 -9.50 -8.59 7.72
CA GLY A 78 -9.16 -7.34 8.42
C GLY A 78 -8.65 -6.20 7.52
N ILE A 79 -8.32 -6.51 6.27
CA ILE A 79 -7.85 -5.55 5.25
C ILE A 79 -8.67 -5.79 3.96
N SER A 80 -9.56 -4.86 3.63
CA SER A 80 -10.47 -4.91 2.46
C SER A 80 -9.76 -4.77 1.10
N GLN A 81 -10.52 -4.80 -0.01
CA GLN A 81 -10.02 -4.65 -1.40
C GLN A 81 -9.00 -5.72 -1.84
N GLY A 82 -8.95 -6.87 -1.14
CA GLY A 82 -8.02 -7.97 -1.43
C GLY A 82 -6.57 -7.72 -1.00
N TRP A 83 -6.25 -6.54 -0.45
CA TRP A 83 -4.90 -6.15 -0.05
C TRP A 83 -4.37 -6.89 1.18
N GLY A 84 -5.25 -7.59 1.90
CA GLY A 84 -4.87 -8.50 2.97
C GLY A 84 -3.99 -9.67 2.52
N THR A 85 -3.97 -9.99 1.22
CA THR A 85 -3.12 -11.06 0.66
C THR A 85 -1.71 -10.60 0.30
N HIS A 86 -1.47 -9.28 0.25
CA HIS A 86 -0.17 -8.75 -0.17
C HIS A 86 0.91 -9.01 0.91
N PRO A 87 2.11 -9.53 0.54
CA PRO A 87 3.16 -9.84 1.52
C PRO A 87 3.55 -8.66 2.41
N ALA A 88 3.66 -7.45 1.85
CA ALA A 88 3.95 -6.24 2.61
C ALA A 88 2.89 -5.91 3.68
N THR A 89 1.63 -6.31 3.49
CA THR A 89 0.58 -6.10 4.49
C THR A 89 0.81 -7.00 5.70
N HIS A 90 1.08 -8.29 5.48
CA HIS A 90 1.47 -9.20 6.56
C HIS A 90 2.74 -8.73 7.29
N GLU A 91 3.76 -8.30 6.55
CA GLU A 91 4.99 -7.74 7.13
C GLU A 91 4.71 -6.52 8.03
N LEU A 92 3.80 -5.64 7.63
CA LEU A 92 3.39 -4.49 8.44
C LEU A 92 2.75 -4.92 9.75
N ILE A 93 1.77 -5.83 9.68
CA ILE A 93 1.01 -6.28 10.85
C ILE A 93 1.90 -7.05 11.83
N ASP A 94 2.78 -7.93 11.33
CA ASP A 94 3.76 -8.64 12.13
C ASP A 94 4.76 -7.67 12.80
N TRP A 95 5.24 -6.67 12.05
CA TRP A 95 6.13 -5.65 12.60
C TRP A 95 5.43 -4.82 13.69
N LEU A 96 4.20 -4.35 13.45
CA LEU A 96 3.43 -3.59 14.43
C LEU A 96 3.23 -4.38 15.73
N ARG A 97 2.84 -5.66 15.62
CA ARG A 97 2.69 -6.55 16.78
C ARG A 97 4.00 -6.67 17.56
N ALA A 98 5.08 -7.03 16.88
CA ALA A 98 6.39 -7.25 17.51
C ALA A 98 7.04 -5.95 18.05
N HIS A 99 6.67 -4.80 17.50
CA HIS A 99 7.08 -3.49 17.99
C HIS A 99 6.29 -3.13 19.26
N ASN A 100 4.96 -3.22 19.20
CA ASN A 100 4.06 -2.82 20.28
C ASN A 100 4.20 -3.68 21.55
N GLU A 101 4.51 -4.98 21.41
CA GLU A 101 4.74 -5.87 22.56
C GLU A 101 5.88 -5.40 23.49
N LYS A 102 6.82 -4.61 22.97
CA LYS A 102 7.98 -4.09 23.71
C LYS A 102 7.69 -2.75 24.38
N LEU A 103 6.53 -2.16 24.14
CA LEU A 103 6.20 -0.79 24.52
C LEU A 103 5.03 -0.73 25.51
N PRO A 104 5.01 0.28 26.40
CA PRO A 104 3.84 0.57 27.22
C PRO A 104 2.67 1.03 26.34
N PRO A 105 1.40 0.83 26.76
CA PRO A 105 0.23 1.11 25.92
C PRO A 105 0.19 2.49 25.25
N HIS A 106 0.61 3.55 25.96
CA HIS A 106 0.58 4.92 25.42
C HIS A 106 1.60 5.18 24.30
N GLU A 107 2.67 4.37 24.19
CA GLU A 107 3.68 4.48 23.14
C GLU A 107 3.44 3.55 21.95
N ARG A 108 2.48 2.63 22.03
CA ARG A 108 2.19 1.66 20.96
C ARG A 108 1.66 2.34 19.71
N VAL A 109 1.99 1.81 18.54
CA VAL A 109 1.46 2.28 17.26
C VAL A 109 0.07 1.70 17.03
N THR A 110 -0.96 2.54 16.85
CA THR A 110 -2.31 2.11 16.50
C THR A 110 -2.47 1.92 14.99
N PHE A 111 -3.29 0.94 14.63
CA PHE A 111 -3.65 0.66 13.25
C PHE A 111 -5.09 1.09 12.97
N HIS A 112 -5.30 1.67 11.81
CA HIS A 112 -6.59 2.14 11.35
C HIS A 112 -6.79 1.80 9.88
N GLY A 113 -7.92 1.19 9.54
CA GLY A 113 -8.55 1.46 8.25
C GLY A 113 -9.22 2.83 8.30
N PHE A 114 -9.32 3.54 7.17
CA PHE A 114 -10.11 4.76 7.08
C PHE A 114 -11.16 4.75 5.96
N ASP A 115 -11.27 3.66 5.22
CA ASP A 115 -12.26 3.49 4.16
C ASP A 115 -13.63 3.07 4.71
N ALA A 116 -14.67 3.28 3.91
CA ALA A 116 -15.96 2.66 4.13
C ALA A 116 -15.91 1.18 3.71
N PRO A 117 -16.77 0.31 4.26
CA PRO A 117 -16.94 -1.05 3.78
C PRO A 117 -17.68 -1.03 2.43
N THR A 118 -17.01 -0.58 1.39
CA THR A 118 -17.55 -0.47 0.02
C THR A 118 -16.50 -1.03 -0.93
N GLU A 119 -16.94 -1.76 -1.95
CA GLU A 119 -16.09 -2.36 -2.97
C GLU A 119 -16.41 -1.75 -4.34
N ILE A 120 -15.50 -1.87 -5.31
CA ILE A 120 -15.67 -1.27 -6.64
C ILE A 120 -16.95 -1.78 -7.34
N THR A 121 -17.31 -3.04 -7.10
CA THR A 121 -18.44 -3.72 -7.74
C THR A 121 -19.55 -4.14 -6.78
N GLY A 122 -19.51 -3.71 -5.51
CA GLY A 122 -20.53 -4.08 -4.54
C GLY A 122 -20.39 -3.38 -3.20
N ALA A 123 -21.32 -3.67 -2.30
CA ALA A 123 -21.25 -3.27 -0.90
C ALA A 123 -21.79 -4.43 -0.05
N PRO A 124 -21.28 -4.63 1.17
CA PRO A 124 -21.78 -5.65 2.06
C PRO A 124 -23.16 -5.27 2.60
N SER A 125 -23.83 -6.27 3.18
CA SER A 125 -25.03 -6.06 3.98
C SER A 125 -24.73 -5.26 5.25
N PRO A 126 -25.64 -4.38 5.69
CA PRO A 126 -25.50 -3.69 6.98
C PRO A 126 -25.75 -4.61 8.19
N LEU A 127 -26.32 -5.81 7.98
CA LEU A 127 -26.78 -6.69 9.06
C LEU A 127 -25.68 -7.06 10.06
N PRO A 128 -24.46 -7.49 9.67
CA PRO A 128 -23.45 -7.91 10.65
C PRO A 128 -23.07 -6.79 11.62
N ILE A 129 -22.89 -5.56 11.12
CA ILE A 129 -22.53 -4.39 11.93
C ILE A 129 -23.67 -4.01 12.87
N LEU A 130 -24.91 -4.03 12.37
CA LEU A 130 -26.10 -3.73 13.18
C LEU A 130 -26.33 -4.78 14.28
N CYS A 131 -26.08 -6.06 14.01
CA CYS A 131 -26.16 -7.12 14.99
C CYS A 131 -25.14 -6.94 16.13
N GLU A 132 -23.88 -6.63 15.80
CA GLU A 132 -22.84 -6.36 16.82
C GLU A 132 -23.23 -5.16 17.71
N LEU A 133 -23.78 -4.09 17.11
CA LEU A 133 -24.31 -2.94 17.85
C LEU A 133 -25.49 -3.30 18.75
N ARG A 134 -26.47 -4.04 18.22
CA ARG A 134 -27.65 -4.48 18.96
C ARG A 134 -27.25 -5.31 20.18
N GLU A 135 -26.28 -6.22 20.01
CA GLU A 135 -25.75 -7.06 21.09
C GLU A 135 -25.07 -6.23 22.17
N TYR A 136 -24.18 -5.30 21.78
CA TYR A 136 -23.48 -4.42 22.73
C TYR A 136 -24.44 -3.53 23.52
N LEU A 137 -25.50 -3.02 22.87
CA LEU A 137 -26.51 -2.17 23.49
C LEU A 137 -27.62 -2.95 24.22
N SER A 138 -27.67 -4.27 24.06
CA SER A 138 -28.82 -5.09 24.51
C SER A 138 -30.17 -4.55 24.01
N ALA A 139 -30.20 -4.05 22.77
CA ALA A 139 -31.38 -3.36 22.22
C ALA A 139 -32.45 -4.36 21.70
N PRO A 140 -33.74 -4.18 22.01
CA PRO A 140 -34.81 -5.12 21.63
C PRO A 140 -35.34 -4.85 20.21
N VAL A 141 -34.47 -4.84 19.21
CA VAL A 141 -34.83 -4.59 17.79
C VAL A 141 -34.69 -5.86 16.96
N ASP A 142 -35.75 -6.18 16.19
CA ASP A 142 -35.74 -7.27 15.20
C ASP A 142 -35.11 -6.82 13.88
N LEU A 143 -33.79 -6.99 13.80
CA LEU A 143 -33.00 -6.62 12.62
C LEU A 143 -33.19 -7.60 11.46
N ASP A 144 -33.45 -8.88 11.73
CA ASP A 144 -33.61 -9.91 10.70
C ASP A 144 -34.86 -9.63 9.86
N TRP A 145 -35.94 -9.22 10.52
CA TRP A 145 -37.15 -8.78 9.83
C TRP A 145 -36.93 -7.51 8.98
N LEU A 146 -36.20 -6.52 9.51
CA LEU A 146 -35.94 -5.25 8.81
C LEU A 146 -34.99 -5.43 7.61
N VAL A 147 -33.93 -6.21 7.75
CA VAL A 147 -32.97 -6.45 6.65
C VAL A 147 -33.60 -7.34 5.57
N GLY A 148 -34.36 -8.35 5.98
CA GLY A 148 -34.90 -9.37 5.10
C GLY A 148 -33.79 -10.28 4.54
N GLU A 149 -33.96 -10.74 3.31
CA GLU A 149 -32.96 -11.60 2.67
C GLU A 149 -31.66 -10.85 2.37
N ASP A 150 -30.56 -11.26 3.00
CA ASP A 150 -29.26 -10.59 2.94
C ASP A 150 -28.72 -10.38 1.50
N SER A 151 -29.05 -11.32 0.60
CA SER A 151 -28.65 -11.30 -0.82
C SER A 151 -29.09 -10.02 -1.53
N ARG A 152 -30.19 -9.39 -1.12
CA ARG A 152 -30.66 -8.14 -1.74
C ARG A 152 -29.68 -6.96 -1.59
N TRP A 153 -28.84 -7.01 -0.57
CA TRP A 153 -27.87 -5.97 -0.26
C TRP A 153 -26.52 -6.21 -0.95
N THR A 154 -26.25 -7.44 -1.38
CA THR A 154 -24.94 -7.86 -1.89
C THR A 154 -24.95 -8.26 -3.37
N ALA A 155 -26.13 -8.34 -3.99
CA ALA A 155 -26.30 -8.75 -5.37
C ALA A 155 -25.59 -7.79 -6.36
N PRO A 156 -24.61 -8.22 -7.17
CA PRO A 156 -23.76 -7.32 -7.98
C PRO A 156 -24.52 -6.33 -8.87
N GLU A 157 -25.69 -6.73 -9.37
CA GLU A 157 -26.60 -5.90 -10.16
C GLU A 157 -27.00 -4.56 -9.52
N ILE A 158 -27.08 -4.47 -8.19
CA ILE A 158 -27.58 -3.25 -7.52
C ILE A 158 -26.64 -2.06 -7.75
N MET A 159 -25.35 -2.34 -7.97
CA MET A 159 -24.35 -1.34 -8.34
C MET A 159 -24.70 -0.69 -9.67
N PHE A 160 -25.22 -1.45 -10.63
CA PHE A 160 -25.45 -1.01 -12.02
C PHE A 160 -26.93 -0.74 -12.35
N ASP A 161 -27.85 -1.16 -11.49
CA ASP A 161 -29.29 -0.90 -11.63
C ASP A 161 -29.87 -0.32 -10.34
N ALA A 162 -30.15 0.99 -10.35
CA ALA A 162 -30.73 1.70 -9.23
C ALA A 162 -32.08 1.12 -8.77
N ALA A 163 -32.88 0.58 -9.69
CA ALA A 163 -34.21 0.05 -9.36
C ALA A 163 -34.14 -1.27 -8.59
N ARG A 164 -32.99 -1.97 -8.65
CA ARG A 164 -32.75 -3.23 -7.92
C ARG A 164 -32.14 -3.00 -6.54
N SER A 165 -31.58 -1.81 -6.29
CA SER A 165 -30.94 -1.50 -5.01
C SER A 165 -31.98 -1.25 -3.91
N PRO A 166 -31.85 -1.88 -2.73
CA PRO A 166 -32.79 -1.70 -1.63
C PRO A 166 -32.64 -0.36 -0.90
N GLY A 167 -31.59 0.43 -1.18
CA GLY A 167 -31.16 1.52 -0.31
C GLY A 167 -32.13 2.69 -0.12
N ARG A 168 -33.20 2.78 -0.91
CA ARG A 168 -34.29 3.77 -0.77
C ARG A 168 -35.62 3.17 -0.31
N SER A 169 -35.66 1.88 0.02
CA SER A 169 -36.86 1.22 0.54
C SER A 169 -37.26 1.77 1.92
N GLN A 170 -38.49 1.47 2.35
CA GLN A 170 -38.95 1.84 3.69
C GLN A 170 -38.08 1.18 4.77
N GLU A 171 -37.69 -0.08 4.55
CA GLU A 171 -36.84 -0.86 5.43
C GLU A 171 -35.43 -0.27 5.52
N ALA A 172 -34.83 0.13 4.39
CA ALA A 172 -33.52 0.79 4.39
C ALA A 172 -33.52 2.12 5.16
N ASN A 173 -34.60 2.90 5.04
CA ASN A 173 -34.76 4.13 5.81
C ASN A 173 -34.98 3.84 7.31
N ALA A 174 -35.74 2.81 7.66
CA ALA A 174 -35.92 2.36 9.03
C ALA A 174 -34.60 1.87 9.64
N LEU A 175 -33.81 1.09 8.91
CA LEU A 175 -32.47 0.65 9.33
C LEU A 175 -31.53 1.83 9.58
N ARG A 176 -31.58 2.88 8.76
CA ARG A 176 -30.79 4.11 9.00
C ARG A 176 -31.25 4.81 10.28
N GLY A 177 -32.56 4.88 10.52
CA GLY A 177 -33.12 5.37 11.78
C GLY A 177 -32.63 4.58 12.99
N VAL A 178 -32.67 3.24 12.92
CA VAL A 178 -32.16 2.35 13.98
C VAL A 178 -30.67 2.58 14.24
N ALA A 179 -29.85 2.73 13.19
CA ALA A 179 -28.42 2.99 13.33
C ALA A 179 -28.15 4.35 14.02
N GLU A 180 -28.97 5.36 13.72
CA GLU A 180 -28.93 6.68 14.37
C GLU A 180 -29.37 6.62 15.84
N ASP A 181 -30.41 5.86 16.15
CA ASP A 181 -30.88 5.61 17.50
C ASP A 181 -29.81 4.87 18.32
N PHE A 182 -29.17 3.84 17.75
CA PHE A 182 -28.04 3.15 18.37
C PHE A 182 -26.88 4.10 18.66
N ARG A 183 -26.51 4.97 17.71
CA ARG A 183 -25.47 5.99 17.91
C ARG A 183 -25.82 6.90 19.09
N THR A 184 -27.07 7.35 19.19
CA THR A 184 -27.53 8.20 20.29
C THR A 184 -27.50 7.46 21.63
N GLN A 185 -27.99 6.21 21.65
CA GLN A 185 -28.02 5.37 22.85
C GLN A 185 -26.62 5.12 23.42
N LEU A 186 -25.61 4.95 22.57
CA LEU A 186 -24.20 4.82 23.01
C LEU A 186 -23.79 5.99 23.91
N TYR A 187 -24.19 7.22 23.60
CA TYR A 187 -23.85 8.39 24.42
C TYR A 187 -24.72 8.51 25.67
N VAL A 188 -26.02 8.23 25.55
CA VAL A 188 -26.96 8.25 26.70
C VAL A 188 -26.49 7.30 27.79
N ASP A 189 -26.08 6.09 27.41
CA ASP A 189 -25.67 5.05 28.36
C ASP A 189 -24.14 4.96 28.55
N ALA A 190 -23.36 5.87 27.97
CA ALA A 190 -21.88 5.79 27.99
C ALA A 190 -21.30 5.49 29.39
N PRO A 191 -21.72 6.17 30.48
CA PRO A 191 -21.19 5.86 31.82
C PRO A 191 -21.48 4.42 32.28
N HIS A 192 -22.64 3.86 31.91
CA HIS A 192 -23.00 2.48 32.26
C HIS A 192 -22.27 1.47 31.37
N LEU A 193 -22.30 1.68 30.05
CA LEU A 193 -21.64 0.82 29.07
C LEU A 193 -20.13 0.71 29.33
N ILE A 194 -19.45 1.84 29.58
CA ILE A 194 -18.01 1.86 29.85
C ILE A 194 -17.68 1.14 31.17
N ARG A 195 -18.47 1.36 32.23
CA ARG A 195 -18.28 0.66 33.52
C ARG A 195 -18.55 -0.84 33.42
N GLY A 196 -19.49 -1.26 32.57
CA GLY A 196 -19.82 -2.65 32.33
C GLY A 196 -18.88 -3.36 31.35
N SER A 197 -18.08 -2.59 30.60
CA SER A 197 -17.12 -3.11 29.61
C SER A 197 -15.79 -2.34 29.67
N SER A 198 -15.54 -1.42 28.74
CA SER A 198 -14.35 -0.59 28.67
C SER A 198 -14.58 0.64 27.77
N VAL A 199 -13.66 1.61 27.80
CA VAL A 199 -13.68 2.74 26.87
C VAL A 199 -13.45 2.24 25.44
N GLU A 200 -12.58 1.24 25.28
CA GLU A 200 -12.24 0.62 24.01
C GLU A 200 -13.43 -0.08 23.36
N SER A 201 -14.23 -0.81 24.14
CA SER A 201 -15.47 -1.45 23.68
C SER A 201 -16.50 -0.41 23.24
N TRP A 202 -16.60 0.69 23.99
CA TRP A 202 -17.50 1.80 23.65
C TRP A 202 -17.06 2.52 22.37
N ASP A 203 -15.77 2.78 22.20
CA ASP A 203 -15.21 3.40 20.98
C ASP A 203 -15.37 2.48 19.76
N ARG A 204 -15.20 1.16 19.93
CA ARG A 204 -15.51 0.18 18.90
C ARG A 204 -16.96 0.30 18.44
N ALA A 205 -17.91 0.31 19.37
CA ALA A 205 -19.32 0.47 19.03
C ALA A 205 -19.61 1.83 18.35
N ARG A 206 -18.94 2.92 18.76
CA ARG A 206 -19.05 4.24 18.13
C ARG A 206 -18.58 4.22 16.66
N VAL A 207 -17.48 3.51 16.38
CA VAL A 207 -16.99 3.30 15.00
C VAL A 207 -18.01 2.49 14.20
N LEU A 208 -18.50 1.36 14.74
CA LEU A 208 -19.49 0.51 14.07
C LEU A 208 -20.78 1.26 13.75
N ALA A 209 -21.28 2.10 14.66
CA ALA A 209 -22.49 2.90 14.44
C ALA A 209 -22.29 3.89 13.27
N THR A 210 -21.14 4.58 13.24
CA THR A 210 -20.78 5.48 12.15
C THR A 210 -20.65 4.73 10.82
N THR A 211 -20.00 3.56 10.83
CA THR A 211 -19.86 2.72 9.66
C THR A 211 -21.21 2.22 9.14
N ALA A 212 -22.13 1.79 10.01
CA ALA A 212 -23.46 1.34 9.61
C ALA A 212 -24.27 2.46 8.94
N ILE A 213 -24.24 3.68 9.51
CA ILE A 213 -24.89 4.86 8.93
C ILE A 213 -24.29 5.19 7.56
N GLY A 214 -22.96 5.17 7.46
CA GLY A 214 -22.25 5.40 6.20
C GLY A 214 -22.60 4.38 5.12
N LEU A 215 -22.59 3.08 5.47
CA LEU A 215 -22.95 1.99 4.57
C LEU A 215 -24.40 2.10 4.08
N LEU A 216 -25.35 2.38 4.97
CA LEU A 216 -26.75 2.62 4.60
C LEU A 216 -26.92 3.89 3.74
N THR A 217 -26.07 4.90 3.93
CA THR A 217 -26.04 6.10 3.08
C THR A 217 -25.52 5.78 1.68
N TYR A 218 -24.48 4.93 1.58
CA TYR A 218 -23.95 4.43 0.32
C TYR A 218 -25.00 3.61 -0.45
N HIS A 219 -25.71 2.70 0.22
CA HIS A 219 -26.82 1.96 -0.38
C HIS A 219 -27.91 2.91 -0.91
N ALA A 220 -28.27 3.96 -0.17
CA ALA A 220 -29.24 4.95 -0.68
C ALA A 220 -28.74 5.73 -1.90
N ALA A 221 -27.45 6.05 -1.97
CA ALA A 221 -26.84 6.70 -3.11
C ALA A 221 -26.85 5.78 -4.35
N MET A 222 -26.68 4.47 -4.14
CA MET A 222 -26.72 3.44 -5.18
C MET A 222 -28.11 3.27 -5.81
N ALA A 223 -29.16 3.39 -5.00
CA ALA A 223 -30.56 3.35 -5.40
C ALA A 223 -31.07 4.64 -6.07
N GLU A 224 -30.23 5.66 -6.23
CA GLU A 224 -30.62 6.93 -6.85
C GLU A 224 -30.54 6.83 -8.40
N PRO A 225 -31.66 7.00 -9.13
CA PRO A 225 -31.66 6.89 -10.59
C PRO A 225 -30.81 7.98 -11.25
N ASN A 226 -29.99 7.61 -12.25
CA ASN A 226 -29.21 8.53 -13.07
C ASN A 226 -28.52 7.78 -14.23
N THR A 227 -27.77 8.51 -15.07
CA THR A 227 -26.82 7.86 -16.01
C THR A 227 -25.74 7.09 -15.24
N GLN A 228 -25.12 6.06 -15.85
CA GLN A 228 -24.10 5.27 -15.17
C GLN A 228 -22.92 6.10 -14.67
N SER A 229 -22.41 7.03 -15.50
CA SER A 229 -21.37 7.99 -15.12
C SER A 229 -21.73 8.81 -13.87
N GLN A 230 -22.96 9.34 -13.82
CA GLN A 230 -23.43 10.12 -12.66
C GLN A 230 -23.64 9.26 -11.41
N ARG A 231 -24.10 8.01 -11.58
CA ARG A 231 -24.23 7.06 -10.47
C ARG A 231 -22.86 6.72 -9.88
N ILE A 232 -21.88 6.35 -10.71
CA ILE A 232 -20.53 6.03 -10.26
C ILE A 232 -19.85 7.23 -9.62
N GLY A 233 -19.94 8.42 -10.24
CA GLY A 233 -19.39 9.64 -9.64
C GLY A 233 -20.00 9.96 -8.28
N ARG A 234 -21.29 9.72 -8.08
CA ARG A 234 -21.96 9.86 -6.78
C ARG A 234 -21.43 8.86 -5.76
N LEU A 235 -21.26 7.59 -6.15
CA LEU A 235 -20.75 6.55 -5.25
C LEU A 235 -19.31 6.82 -4.82
N LEU A 236 -18.44 7.21 -5.75
CA LEU A 236 -17.07 7.66 -5.46
C LEU A 236 -17.08 8.85 -4.48
N ALA A 237 -17.93 9.86 -4.73
CA ALA A 237 -18.06 11.00 -3.84
C ALA A 237 -18.54 10.62 -2.42
N VAL A 238 -19.49 9.69 -2.29
CA VAL A 238 -19.97 9.23 -0.98
C VAL A 238 -18.88 8.42 -0.26
N ARG A 239 -18.17 7.52 -0.93
CA ARG A 239 -17.05 6.77 -0.36
C ARG A 239 -15.99 7.71 0.19
N ASP A 240 -15.53 8.68 -0.61
CA ASP A 240 -14.51 9.65 -0.19
C ASP A 240 -14.99 10.60 0.92
N ALA A 241 -16.28 10.96 0.95
CA ALA A 241 -16.85 11.73 2.05
C ALA A 241 -16.85 10.94 3.38
N LEU A 242 -17.09 9.61 3.33
CA LEU A 242 -16.98 8.74 4.49
C LEU A 242 -15.52 8.54 4.90
N MET A 243 -14.60 8.40 3.94
CA MET A 243 -13.16 8.37 4.19
C MET A 243 -12.67 9.64 4.89
N ALA A 244 -13.11 10.82 4.44
CA ALA A 244 -12.79 12.09 5.07
C ALA A 244 -13.31 12.15 6.52
N GLN A 245 -14.56 11.75 6.76
CA GLN A 245 -15.13 11.68 8.11
C GLN A 245 -14.33 10.75 9.03
N ASN A 246 -13.96 9.58 8.54
CA ASN A 246 -13.12 8.63 9.27
C ASN A 246 -11.75 9.22 9.60
N LEU A 247 -11.10 9.93 8.68
CA LEU A 247 -9.81 10.58 8.95
C LEU A 247 -9.92 11.70 9.99
N ILE A 248 -10.99 12.48 9.97
CA ILE A 248 -11.24 13.51 10.99
C ILE A 248 -11.50 12.86 12.37
N ASP A 249 -12.25 11.76 12.41
CA ASP A 249 -12.48 11.00 13.64
C ASP A 249 -11.18 10.42 14.21
N ILE A 250 -10.38 9.76 13.36
CA ILE A 250 -9.07 9.22 13.73
C ILE A 250 -8.17 10.34 14.23
N HIS A 251 -8.13 11.48 13.53
CA HIS A 251 -7.35 12.64 13.97
C HIS A 251 -7.78 13.15 15.35
N ALA A 252 -9.09 13.20 15.63
CA ALA A 252 -9.58 13.60 16.93
C ALA A 252 -9.20 12.60 18.04
N HIS A 253 -9.31 11.30 17.75
CA HIS A 253 -8.98 10.22 18.69
C HIS A 253 -7.48 10.14 19.01
N GLU A 254 -6.63 10.41 18.03
CA GLU A 254 -5.17 10.28 18.12
C GLU A 254 -4.45 11.60 18.45
N ARG A 255 -5.20 12.70 18.63
CA ARG A 255 -4.67 14.07 18.72
C ARG A 255 -3.52 14.24 19.72
N ASP A 256 -3.62 13.59 20.87
CA ASP A 256 -2.64 13.71 21.96
C ASP A 256 -1.52 12.65 21.90
N ARG A 257 -1.52 11.79 20.87
CA ARG A 257 -0.58 10.66 20.72
C ARG A 257 0.53 10.95 19.70
N GLY A 258 0.31 11.91 18.80
CA GLY A 258 1.28 12.32 17.78
C GLY A 258 0.67 12.34 16.38
N PRO A 259 1.48 12.60 15.35
CA PRO A 259 1.00 12.62 13.97
C PRO A 259 0.62 11.22 13.47
N ILE A 260 -0.28 11.20 12.49
CA ILE A 260 -0.77 9.99 11.82
C ILE A 260 -0.15 9.92 10.42
N LEU A 261 0.37 8.74 10.07
CA LEU A 261 0.71 8.42 8.68
C LEU A 261 -0.55 7.93 7.96
N VAL A 262 -0.94 8.56 6.87
CA VAL A 262 -2.09 8.18 6.05
C VAL A 262 -1.59 7.66 4.70
N CYS A 263 -2.00 6.47 4.27
CA CYS A 263 -1.56 5.89 3.00
C CYS A 263 -2.73 5.33 2.19
N ALA A 264 -2.82 5.75 0.94
CA ALA A 264 -3.89 5.40 0.01
C ALA A 264 -3.48 5.74 -1.42
N HIS A 265 -4.34 5.44 -2.39
CA HIS A 265 -4.17 5.93 -3.75
C HIS A 265 -4.13 7.47 -3.82
N ASN A 266 -3.36 8.04 -4.76
CA ASN A 266 -3.27 9.49 -4.99
C ASN A 266 -4.68 10.13 -5.13
N ALA A 267 -5.57 9.47 -5.87
CA ALA A 267 -6.94 9.91 -6.09
C ALA A 267 -7.77 10.10 -4.81
N HIS A 268 -7.40 9.48 -3.69
CA HIS A 268 -8.05 9.67 -2.40
C HIS A 268 -7.40 10.78 -1.57
N LEU A 269 -6.13 11.13 -1.82
CA LEU A 269 -5.34 12.02 -0.95
C LEU A 269 -5.03 13.39 -1.57
N GLN A 270 -5.17 13.54 -2.88
CA GLN A 270 -4.96 14.81 -3.58
C GLN A 270 -5.92 15.91 -3.12
N ARG A 271 -5.47 17.18 -3.19
CA ARG A 271 -6.22 18.34 -2.69
C ARG A 271 -7.27 18.85 -3.69
N HIS A 272 -7.05 18.64 -4.98
CA HIS A 272 -7.99 19.00 -6.03
C HIS A 272 -8.97 17.84 -6.31
N PRO A 273 -10.12 18.11 -6.95
CA PRO A 273 -11.07 17.06 -7.30
C PRO A 273 -10.44 15.97 -8.16
N SER A 274 -10.79 14.73 -7.83
CA SER A 274 -10.37 13.51 -8.51
C SER A 274 -11.20 13.30 -9.77
N ARG A 275 -10.59 12.68 -10.78
CA ARG A 275 -11.21 12.41 -12.08
C ARG A 275 -10.90 11.00 -12.50
N TRP A 276 -11.88 10.36 -13.11
CA TRP A 276 -11.72 9.03 -13.69
C TRP A 276 -12.49 8.97 -15.00
N ALA A 277 -11.84 8.49 -16.05
CA ALA A 277 -12.46 8.19 -17.33
C ALA A 277 -11.96 6.82 -17.78
N SER A 278 -12.88 5.92 -18.10
CA SER A 278 -12.54 4.56 -18.53
C SER A 278 -13.64 4.01 -19.43
N HIS A 279 -13.25 3.13 -20.34
CA HIS A 279 -14.18 2.24 -21.00
C HIS A 279 -14.38 1.01 -20.12
N TRP A 280 -15.63 0.72 -19.72
CA TRP A 280 -15.96 -0.42 -18.86
C TRP A 280 -17.23 -1.10 -19.37
N ASP A 281 -17.17 -2.42 -19.59
CA ASP A 281 -18.30 -3.24 -20.05
C ASP A 281 -19.04 -2.64 -21.27
N GLY A 282 -18.28 -2.19 -22.27
CA GLY A 282 -18.83 -1.62 -23.51
C GLY A 282 -19.34 -0.17 -23.38
N GLN A 283 -19.15 0.48 -22.24
CA GLN A 283 -19.62 1.86 -21.98
C GLN A 283 -18.48 2.79 -21.61
N ASP A 284 -18.53 4.02 -22.12
CA ASP A 284 -17.63 5.09 -21.70
C ASP A 284 -18.15 5.73 -20.41
N LEU A 285 -17.35 5.64 -19.35
CA LEU A 285 -17.66 6.18 -18.04
C LEU A 285 -16.73 7.35 -17.75
N ALA A 286 -17.29 8.40 -17.16
CA ALA A 286 -16.53 9.55 -16.69
C ALA A 286 -17.11 10.06 -15.37
N ALA A 287 -16.24 10.28 -14.39
CA ALA A 287 -16.62 10.78 -13.08
C ALA A 287 -15.61 11.84 -12.60
N GLN A 288 -16.14 12.84 -11.88
CA GLN A 288 -15.34 13.80 -11.12
C GLN A 288 -15.98 13.94 -9.74
N TRP A 289 -15.16 13.92 -8.69
CA TRP A 289 -15.63 14.03 -7.31
C TRP A 289 -14.56 14.68 -6.42
N ASN A 290 -14.96 15.14 -5.23
CA ASN A 290 -14.01 15.59 -4.23
C ASN A 290 -13.52 14.37 -3.45
N GLY A 291 -12.24 14.03 -3.58
CA GLY A 291 -11.60 12.97 -2.81
C GLY A 291 -11.47 13.33 -1.33
N ALA A 292 -11.13 12.34 -0.49
CA ALA A 292 -11.00 12.51 0.95
C ALA A 292 -9.97 13.59 1.30
N GLY A 293 -8.82 13.61 0.61
CA GLY A 293 -7.77 14.61 0.76
C GLY A 293 -8.22 16.02 0.38
N SER A 294 -9.06 16.16 -0.64
CA SER A 294 -9.66 17.44 -1.02
C SER A 294 -10.51 18.01 0.11
N ILE A 295 -11.32 17.18 0.76
CA ILE A 295 -12.15 17.57 1.90
C ILE A 295 -11.31 17.84 3.15
N VAL A 296 -10.42 16.92 3.52
CA VAL A 296 -9.63 16.98 4.77
C VAL A 296 -8.61 18.11 4.74
N SER A 297 -8.02 18.41 3.58
CA SER A 297 -7.06 19.50 3.43
C SER A 297 -7.67 20.86 3.71
N GLU A 298 -8.93 21.11 3.30
CA GLU A 298 -9.67 22.33 3.63
C GLU A 298 -9.97 22.44 5.13
N LEU A 299 -10.25 21.32 5.80
CA LEU A 299 -10.59 21.30 7.23
C LEU A 299 -9.37 21.42 8.16
N LEU A 300 -8.22 20.90 7.74
CA LEU A 300 -6.98 20.88 8.54
C LEU A 300 -5.95 21.92 8.11
N GLY A 301 -6.12 22.54 6.93
CA GLY A 301 -5.19 23.50 6.35
C GLY A 301 -3.76 22.95 6.28
N GLU A 302 -2.80 23.74 6.76
CA GLU A 302 -1.37 23.40 6.75
C GLU A 302 -1.01 22.15 7.58
N ARG A 303 -1.92 21.66 8.43
CA ARG A 303 -1.72 20.43 9.22
C ARG A 303 -1.93 19.14 8.43
N TYR A 304 -2.52 19.23 7.25
CA TYR A 304 -2.56 18.16 6.27
C TYR A 304 -1.38 18.33 5.32
N VAL A 305 -0.40 17.42 5.36
CA VAL A 305 0.74 17.41 4.44
C VAL A 305 0.56 16.27 3.45
N TYR A 306 0.59 16.57 2.16
CA TYR A 306 0.37 15.60 1.08
C TYR A 306 1.64 15.38 0.27
N VAL A 307 2.10 14.12 0.25
CA VAL A 307 3.17 13.62 -0.60
C VAL A 307 2.55 12.75 -1.68
N ALA A 308 2.59 13.21 -2.94
CA ALA A 308 2.06 12.44 -4.06
C ALA A 308 3.00 11.27 -4.39
N GLY A 309 2.44 10.10 -4.72
CA GLY A 309 3.23 8.99 -5.27
C GLY A 309 3.42 9.16 -6.77
N SER A 310 4.59 8.76 -7.28
CA SER A 310 4.89 8.82 -8.72
C SER A 310 5.73 7.62 -9.15
N LEU A 311 5.47 7.08 -10.35
CA LEU A 311 6.12 5.90 -10.89
C LEU A 311 6.71 6.18 -12.28
N GLY A 312 8.04 6.20 -12.37
CA GLY A 312 8.79 6.41 -13.60
C GLY A 312 8.75 5.20 -14.51
N ALA A 313 9.28 4.06 -14.08
CA ALA A 313 9.21 2.81 -14.84
C ALA A 313 9.16 1.59 -13.91
N SER A 314 8.52 0.53 -14.36
CA SER A 314 8.49 -0.74 -13.63
C SER A 314 8.33 -1.92 -14.59
N GLY A 315 9.37 -2.74 -14.64
CA GLY A 315 9.37 -3.98 -15.40
C GLY A 315 8.27 -4.96 -14.95
N PRO A 316 8.14 -5.26 -13.64
CA PRO A 316 7.14 -6.19 -13.11
C PRO A 316 5.70 -5.91 -13.56
N VAL A 317 5.32 -4.64 -13.75
CA VAL A 317 3.97 -4.26 -14.20
C VAL A 317 3.92 -3.83 -15.67
N GLY A 318 5.02 -3.99 -16.42
CA GLY A 318 5.11 -3.65 -17.84
C GLY A 318 5.15 -2.16 -18.16
N LEU A 319 5.39 -1.28 -17.17
CA LEU A 319 5.43 0.16 -17.36
C LEU A 319 6.80 0.61 -17.87
N GLY A 320 6.85 1.10 -19.10
CA GLY A 320 8.05 1.64 -19.73
C GLY A 320 8.54 2.96 -19.13
N ARG A 321 9.60 3.53 -19.72
CA ARG A 321 10.09 4.87 -19.34
C ARG A 321 9.07 5.95 -19.72
N PRO A 322 8.98 7.05 -18.96
CA PRO A 322 8.08 8.15 -19.28
C PRO A 322 8.56 8.90 -20.53
N GLU A 323 7.63 9.49 -21.29
CA GLU A 323 7.93 10.28 -22.47
C GLU A 323 8.58 11.63 -22.09
N PRO A 324 9.45 12.20 -22.95
CA PRO A 324 9.99 13.54 -22.73
C PRO A 324 8.90 14.60 -22.51
N GLY A 325 9.16 15.50 -21.55
CA GLY A 325 8.25 16.60 -21.20
C GLY A 325 7.09 16.19 -20.29
N THR A 326 7.09 14.96 -19.77
CA THR A 326 6.13 14.55 -18.72
C THR A 326 6.65 14.89 -17.32
N TYR A 327 5.76 15.00 -16.34
CA TYR A 327 6.16 15.24 -14.94
C TYR A 327 7.08 14.13 -14.40
N GLU A 328 6.79 12.87 -14.70
CA GLU A 328 7.61 11.72 -14.31
C GLU A 328 9.00 11.75 -14.96
N GLU A 329 9.10 12.14 -16.23
CA GLU A 329 10.40 12.28 -16.88
C GLU A 329 11.23 13.40 -16.25
N ARG A 330 10.58 14.51 -15.88
CA ARG A 330 11.23 15.66 -15.24
C ARG A 330 11.74 15.36 -13.83
N LEU A 331 11.05 14.51 -13.08
CA LEU A 331 11.49 14.03 -11.76
C LEU A 331 12.79 13.21 -11.85
N GLY A 332 13.03 12.58 -12.99
CA GLY A 332 14.32 12.00 -13.34
C GLY A 332 14.47 10.53 -12.97
N PRO A 333 15.68 9.98 -13.18
CA PRO A 333 15.91 8.54 -13.12
C PRO A 333 15.95 7.97 -11.69
N GLU A 334 16.14 8.81 -10.67
CA GLU A 334 16.42 8.36 -9.30
C GLU A 334 15.15 8.17 -8.47
N THR A 335 15.20 7.25 -7.51
CA THR A 335 14.12 7.05 -6.53
C THR A 335 14.36 7.92 -5.30
N GLY A 336 13.36 8.69 -4.88
CA GLY A 336 13.49 9.63 -3.77
C GLY A 336 12.25 10.43 -3.45
N ILE A 337 12.40 11.40 -2.55
CA ILE A 337 11.38 12.42 -2.28
C ILE A 337 11.87 13.74 -2.87
N PHE A 338 11.08 14.30 -3.78
CA PHE A 338 11.44 15.49 -4.54
C PHE A 338 10.40 16.61 -4.35
N PRO A 339 10.79 17.88 -4.51
CA PRO A 339 9.81 18.95 -4.67
C PRO A 339 9.02 18.76 -5.98
N PRO A 340 7.81 19.34 -6.10
CA PRO A 340 7.07 19.34 -7.35
C PRO A 340 7.90 19.96 -8.48
N PRO A 341 8.00 19.32 -9.66
CA PRO A 341 8.75 19.85 -10.80
C PRO A 341 8.13 21.15 -11.32
N THR A 342 8.97 22.13 -11.65
CA THR A 342 8.57 23.39 -12.26
C THR A 342 8.84 23.41 -13.76
N GLY A 343 7.91 23.94 -14.56
CA GLY A 343 8.11 24.21 -15.99
C GLY A 343 6.78 24.33 -16.75
N ASP A 344 6.67 25.34 -17.62
CA ASP A 344 5.41 25.68 -18.30
C ASP A 344 5.02 24.68 -19.41
N ASP A 345 6.00 23.90 -19.90
CA ASP A 345 5.81 22.92 -20.99
C ASP A 345 5.62 21.47 -20.49
N LEU A 346 5.49 21.26 -19.17
CA LEU A 346 5.28 19.93 -18.61
C LEU A 346 3.84 19.46 -18.79
N ARG A 347 3.65 18.16 -19.03
CA ARG A 347 2.34 17.55 -19.24
C ARG A 347 2.16 16.24 -18.49
N GLU A 348 0.90 15.83 -18.39
CA GLU A 348 0.51 14.53 -17.84
C GLU A 348 1.05 13.39 -18.71
N ARG A 349 1.47 12.30 -18.06
CA ARG A 349 1.86 11.06 -18.74
C ARG A 349 0.63 10.23 -19.07
N VAL A 350 0.52 9.82 -20.33
CA VAL A 350 -0.48 8.85 -20.80
C VAL A 350 0.18 7.49 -20.90
N ALA A 351 -0.34 6.51 -20.17
CA ALA A 351 0.17 5.15 -20.18
C ALA A 351 -0.99 4.15 -20.27
N ASP A 352 -0.81 3.10 -21.06
CA ASP A 352 -1.79 2.02 -21.22
C ASP A 352 -1.60 0.98 -20.09
N LEU A 353 -1.87 1.42 -18.86
CA LEU A 353 -1.84 0.57 -17.66
C LEU A 353 -3.09 0.86 -16.82
N LEU A 354 -4.03 -0.09 -16.82
CA LEU A 354 -5.30 0.06 -16.13
C LEU A 354 -5.08 0.30 -14.63
N GLY A 355 -5.64 1.40 -14.13
CA GLY A 355 -5.54 1.80 -12.73
C GLY A 355 -4.31 2.62 -12.37
N LEU A 356 -3.41 2.91 -13.32
CA LEU A 356 -2.34 3.90 -13.11
C LEU A 356 -2.89 5.31 -13.25
N PHE A 357 -2.69 6.14 -12.23
CA PHE A 357 -2.98 7.57 -12.24
C PHE A 357 -1.66 8.33 -12.15
N SER A 358 -1.13 8.73 -13.31
CA SER A 358 0.05 9.58 -13.43
C SER A 358 -0.17 10.94 -12.74
N LEU A 359 0.92 11.67 -12.50
CA LEU A 359 0.84 13.02 -11.98
C LEU A 359 0.08 13.94 -12.95
N ASP A 360 -0.81 14.76 -12.39
CA ASP A 360 -1.55 15.78 -13.11
C ASP A 360 -1.23 17.20 -12.62
N THR A 361 -1.64 18.21 -13.37
CA THR A 361 -1.35 19.62 -13.03
C THR A 361 -1.87 19.99 -11.65
N GLY A 362 -3.08 19.54 -11.29
CA GLY A 362 -3.64 19.83 -9.97
C GLY A 362 -2.79 19.24 -8.83
N THR A 363 -2.24 18.05 -9.04
CA THR A 363 -1.38 17.38 -8.07
C THR A 363 -0.07 18.14 -7.92
N ILE A 364 0.54 18.54 -9.03
CA ILE A 364 1.81 19.30 -9.03
C ILE A 364 1.64 20.66 -8.34
N GLU A 365 0.55 21.37 -8.64
CA GLU A 365 0.27 22.69 -8.06
C GLU A 365 -0.02 22.62 -6.57
N THR A 366 -0.56 21.50 -6.10
CA THR A 366 -1.09 21.40 -4.74
C THR A 366 -0.35 20.44 -3.83
N CYS A 367 0.54 19.54 -4.26
CA CYS A 367 1.27 18.65 -3.35
C CYS A 367 2.44 19.34 -2.65
N ASP A 368 2.86 18.81 -1.49
CA ASP A 368 3.98 19.36 -0.73
C ASP A 368 5.33 18.74 -1.13
N ALA A 369 5.30 17.50 -1.60
CA ALA A 369 6.43 16.75 -2.13
C ALA A 369 5.93 15.57 -2.97
N ILE A 370 6.85 14.90 -3.66
CA ILE A 370 6.56 13.72 -4.48
C ILE A 370 7.50 12.58 -4.08
N LEU A 371 6.93 11.44 -3.66
CA LEU A 371 7.64 10.18 -3.52
C LEU A 371 7.70 9.51 -4.91
N HIS A 372 8.84 9.66 -5.58
CA HIS A 372 9.04 9.15 -6.93
C HIS A 372 9.87 7.87 -6.93
N ILE A 373 9.33 6.80 -7.54
CA ILE A 373 10.12 5.64 -7.96
C ILE A 373 10.63 5.94 -9.36
N GLY A 374 11.95 6.12 -9.47
CA GLY A 374 12.62 6.54 -10.69
C GLY A 374 12.50 5.56 -11.86
N PHE A 375 13.00 5.97 -13.02
CA PHE A 375 13.04 5.14 -14.23
C PHE A 375 14.44 4.60 -14.59
N GLU A 376 15.43 4.72 -13.71
CA GLU A 376 16.71 4.02 -13.92
C GLU A 376 16.52 2.49 -13.95
N PRO A 377 17.34 1.75 -14.71
CA PRO A 377 17.25 0.30 -14.76
C PRO A 377 17.25 -0.33 -13.37
N GLY A 378 16.18 -1.07 -13.05
CA GLY A 378 15.98 -1.73 -11.76
C GLY A 378 15.54 -0.83 -10.59
N ALA A 379 15.09 0.40 -10.84
CA ALA A 379 14.61 1.32 -9.80
C ALA A 379 13.46 0.74 -8.96
N ALA A 380 12.40 0.24 -9.60
CA ALA A 380 11.25 -0.36 -8.91
C ALA A 380 11.66 -1.61 -8.10
N ASP A 381 12.49 -2.49 -8.67
CA ASP A 381 13.05 -3.63 -7.94
C ASP A 381 13.90 -3.20 -6.75
N ALA A 382 14.75 -2.19 -6.92
CA ALA A 382 15.57 -1.67 -5.84
C ALA A 382 14.71 -1.06 -4.72
N ALA A 383 13.71 -0.26 -5.07
CA ALA A 383 12.76 0.33 -4.13
C ALA A 383 12.01 -0.75 -3.33
N ARG A 384 11.52 -1.78 -4.02
CA ARG A 384 10.87 -2.95 -3.39
C ARG A 384 11.81 -3.69 -2.44
N ILE A 385 13.04 -4.00 -2.86
CA ILE A 385 14.00 -4.74 -2.03
C ILE A 385 14.47 -3.90 -0.83
N ALA A 386 14.76 -2.61 -1.03
CA ALA A 386 15.12 -1.67 0.04
C ALA A 386 13.96 -1.42 1.02
N GLY A 387 12.73 -1.56 0.53
CA GLY A 387 11.47 -1.57 1.27
C GLY A 387 11.32 -2.74 2.25
N LEU A 388 12.10 -3.81 2.12
CA LEU A 388 11.96 -4.97 3.00
C LEU A 388 12.51 -4.71 4.41
N PRO A 389 11.91 -5.31 5.46
CA PRO A 389 12.32 -5.10 6.84
C PRO A 389 13.79 -5.45 7.09
N GLY A 390 14.53 -4.52 7.70
CA GLY A 390 15.94 -4.70 8.06
C GLY A 390 16.90 -4.83 6.86
N VAL A 391 16.46 -4.43 5.66
CA VAL A 391 17.33 -4.35 4.48
C VAL A 391 18.04 -3.01 4.42
N THR A 392 19.34 -3.06 4.11
CA THR A 392 20.16 -1.90 3.77
C THR A 392 20.64 -2.06 2.34
N GLU A 393 20.36 -1.06 1.51
CA GLU A 393 20.95 -0.90 0.19
C GLU A 393 22.32 -0.21 0.32
N THR A 394 23.28 -0.65 -0.47
CA THR A 394 24.53 0.07 -0.72
C THR A 394 24.70 0.21 -2.21
N ARG A 395 24.86 1.45 -2.67
CA ARG A 395 25.22 1.79 -4.05
C ARG A 395 26.68 2.20 -4.07
N ILE A 396 27.47 1.65 -4.99
CA ILE A 396 28.87 2.03 -5.13
C ILE A 396 28.94 3.29 -5.99
N PRO A 397 29.42 4.43 -5.48
CA PRO A 397 29.47 5.65 -6.27
C PRO A 397 30.55 5.57 -7.35
N PRO A 398 30.35 6.21 -8.51
CA PRO A 398 31.40 6.44 -9.48
C PRO A 398 32.61 7.14 -8.83
N GLY A 399 33.83 6.70 -9.16
CA GLY A 399 35.05 7.27 -8.60
C GLY A 399 35.41 6.79 -7.18
N SER A 400 34.71 5.79 -6.63
CA SER A 400 35.10 5.17 -5.35
C SER A 400 36.43 4.40 -5.43
N GLU A 401 37.02 4.07 -4.28
CA GLU A 401 38.21 3.21 -4.19
C GLU A 401 37.94 1.75 -4.60
N LEU A 402 36.66 1.38 -4.73
CA LEU A 402 36.27 0.05 -5.23
C LEU A 402 36.47 -0.04 -6.75
N PRO A 403 36.70 -1.25 -7.29
CA PRO A 403 37.00 -1.42 -8.71
C PRO A 403 35.96 -0.75 -9.62
N PRO A 404 36.36 -0.07 -10.71
CA PRO A 404 35.44 0.68 -11.58
C PRO A 404 34.27 -0.14 -12.14
N HIS A 405 34.49 -1.44 -12.36
CA HIS A 405 33.45 -2.37 -12.82
C HIS A 405 32.39 -2.70 -11.75
N THR A 406 32.40 -2.04 -10.60
CA THR A 406 31.38 -2.19 -9.55
C THR A 406 30.61 -0.90 -9.32
N TRP A 407 31.01 0.20 -9.97
CA TRP A 407 30.36 1.50 -9.81
C TRP A 407 28.94 1.46 -10.38
N GLY A 408 27.99 2.04 -9.65
CA GLY A 408 26.57 2.04 -10.01
C GLY A 408 25.80 0.79 -9.57
N ASP A 409 26.48 -0.32 -9.25
CA ASP A 409 25.85 -1.54 -8.77
C ASP A 409 25.21 -1.34 -7.39
N ARG A 410 24.11 -2.06 -7.17
CA ARG A 410 23.35 -2.04 -5.92
C ARG A 410 23.47 -3.37 -5.21
N PHE A 411 23.74 -3.32 -3.92
CA PHE A 411 23.90 -4.48 -3.07
C PHE A 411 22.93 -4.41 -1.89
N PHE A 412 22.19 -5.48 -1.66
CA PHE A 412 21.18 -5.55 -0.60
C PHE A 412 21.61 -6.52 0.49
N PHE A 413 21.66 -6.02 1.73
CA PHE A 413 22.13 -6.74 2.90
C PHE A 413 21.07 -6.79 3.98
N THR A 414 21.11 -7.85 4.79
CA THR A 414 20.37 -7.93 6.06
C THR A 414 21.29 -7.58 7.22
N GLY A 415 21.00 -6.51 7.95
CA GLY A 415 21.82 -6.09 9.09
C GLY A 415 23.06 -5.26 8.73
N GLU A 416 23.74 -4.79 9.77
CA GLU A 416 24.78 -3.75 9.68
C GLU A 416 26.16 -4.25 9.27
N ASP A 417 26.43 -5.55 9.37
CA ASP A 417 27.76 -6.12 9.11
C ASP A 417 28.09 -6.19 7.60
N ARG A 418 27.07 -6.03 6.73
CA ARG A 418 27.18 -5.91 5.26
C ARG A 418 28.14 -6.91 4.61
N VAL A 419 28.27 -8.11 5.17
CA VAL A 419 29.33 -9.06 4.76
C VAL A 419 29.02 -9.75 3.44
N ARG A 420 27.76 -10.14 3.21
CA ARG A 420 27.35 -10.83 1.98
C ARG A 420 25.98 -10.33 1.55
N PRO A 421 25.83 -9.81 0.32
CA PRO A 421 24.54 -9.42 -0.19
C PRO A 421 23.67 -10.66 -0.40
N PHE A 422 22.36 -10.54 -0.20
CA PHE A 422 21.40 -11.59 -0.55
C PHE A 422 20.78 -11.35 -1.93
N ALA A 423 20.84 -10.11 -2.41
CA ALA A 423 20.46 -9.72 -3.75
C ALA A 423 21.39 -8.60 -4.26
N THR A 424 21.54 -8.51 -5.58
CA THR A 424 22.25 -7.39 -6.23
C THR A 424 21.53 -6.98 -7.51
N ILE A 425 21.64 -5.71 -7.88
CA ILE A 425 21.26 -5.22 -9.21
C ILE A 425 22.52 -4.68 -9.89
N VAL A 426 22.85 -5.24 -11.05
CA VAL A 426 24.04 -4.88 -11.83
C VAL A 426 23.66 -4.42 -13.23
N GLY A 427 24.34 -3.38 -13.73
CA GLY A 427 23.94 -2.66 -14.95
C GLY A 427 24.92 -2.76 -16.12
N HIS A 428 26.02 -3.48 -15.98
CA HIS A 428 27.08 -3.56 -16.98
C HIS A 428 27.75 -4.93 -16.97
N ASP A 429 28.38 -5.27 -18.08
CA ASP A 429 29.21 -6.47 -18.16
C ASP A 429 30.55 -6.25 -17.48
N VAL A 430 31.16 -7.32 -16.95
CA VAL A 430 32.52 -7.29 -16.42
C VAL A 430 33.43 -8.06 -17.38
N PRO A 431 34.28 -7.37 -18.17
CA PRO A 431 35.12 -8.01 -19.18
C PRO A 431 35.95 -9.18 -18.64
N GLY A 432 35.88 -10.33 -19.31
CA GLY A 432 36.60 -11.55 -18.92
C GLY A 432 36.01 -12.30 -17.72
N PHE A 433 34.88 -11.87 -17.17
CA PHE A 433 34.27 -12.49 -15.98
C PHE A 433 32.76 -12.72 -16.10
N ASP A 434 32.00 -11.69 -16.48
CA ASP A 434 30.54 -11.72 -16.49
C ASP A 434 29.99 -10.88 -17.65
N GLU A 435 30.02 -11.48 -18.85
CA GLU A 435 29.60 -10.83 -20.11
C GLU A 435 28.42 -11.54 -20.77
N ARG A 436 28.08 -12.75 -20.30
CA ARG A 436 27.10 -13.65 -20.94
C ARG A 436 25.67 -13.09 -20.91
N SER A 437 25.41 -12.12 -20.05
CA SER A 437 24.10 -11.47 -19.93
C SER A 437 23.96 -10.25 -20.83
N HIS A 438 25.01 -9.78 -21.52
CA HIS A 438 25.00 -8.62 -22.44
C HIS A 438 24.39 -7.35 -21.82
N LEU A 439 24.80 -7.00 -20.60
CA LEU A 439 24.25 -5.90 -19.82
C LEU A 439 24.71 -4.52 -20.31
N SER A 440 25.80 -4.44 -21.07
CA SER A 440 26.31 -3.16 -21.61
C SER A 440 25.37 -2.50 -22.64
N ARG A 441 24.27 -3.15 -23.03
CA ARG A 441 23.25 -2.57 -23.90
C ARG A 441 22.40 -1.55 -23.11
N PRO A 442 22.01 -0.41 -23.69
CA PRO A 442 21.20 0.59 -23.01
C PRO A 442 19.92 0.01 -22.38
N GLY A 443 19.65 0.40 -21.14
CA GLY A 443 18.42 0.03 -20.42
C GLY A 443 18.40 -1.40 -19.88
N ARG A 444 19.52 -2.13 -19.89
CA ARG A 444 19.60 -3.48 -19.34
C ARG A 444 20.18 -3.49 -17.93
N TYR A 445 19.65 -4.39 -17.12
CA TYR A 445 20.16 -4.71 -15.79
C TYR A 445 19.84 -6.17 -15.47
N ARG A 446 20.57 -6.71 -14.50
CA ARG A 446 20.30 -8.06 -13.98
C ARG A 446 20.07 -8.01 -12.49
N LEU A 447 18.93 -8.53 -12.06
CA LEU A 447 18.66 -8.83 -10.65
C LEU A 447 19.22 -10.21 -10.33
N ASN A 448 20.13 -10.27 -9.36
CA ASN A 448 20.72 -11.50 -8.86
C ASN A 448 20.17 -11.79 -7.47
N ILE A 449 19.85 -13.05 -7.18
CA ILE A 449 19.26 -13.49 -5.91
C ILE A 449 19.98 -14.72 -5.40
N GLU A 450 20.41 -14.70 -4.13
CA GLU A 450 21.05 -15.85 -3.48
C GLU A 450 20.00 -16.87 -3.05
N VAL A 451 19.49 -17.69 -3.97
CA VAL A 451 18.39 -18.65 -3.72
C VAL A 451 18.77 -19.81 -2.79
N GLY A 452 20.07 -20.13 -2.72
CA GLY A 452 20.58 -21.24 -1.91
C GLY A 452 20.37 -22.60 -2.58
N ARG A 453 21.06 -23.64 -2.08
CA ARG A 453 21.18 -24.92 -2.79
C ARG A 453 19.86 -25.68 -2.97
N THR A 454 18.99 -25.67 -1.97
CA THR A 454 17.70 -26.38 -2.03
C THR A 454 16.79 -25.73 -3.06
N GLU A 455 16.63 -24.41 -2.97
CA GLU A 455 15.75 -23.70 -3.89
C GLU A 455 16.28 -23.71 -5.33
N PHE A 456 17.60 -23.62 -5.51
CA PHE A 456 18.23 -23.79 -6.82
C PHE A 456 17.84 -25.13 -7.48
N ARG A 457 17.82 -26.23 -6.72
CA ARG A 457 17.39 -27.54 -7.24
C ARG A 457 15.92 -27.56 -7.63
N ASN A 458 15.06 -26.95 -6.81
CA ASN A 458 13.63 -26.85 -7.09
C ASN A 458 13.37 -26.08 -8.39
N LEU A 459 14.10 -24.97 -8.59
CA LEU A 459 13.93 -24.09 -9.75
C LEU A 459 14.44 -24.70 -11.05
N PHE A 460 15.59 -25.38 -11.03
CA PHE A 460 16.30 -25.77 -12.26
C PHE A 460 16.38 -27.28 -12.49
N GLY A 461 15.93 -28.11 -11.54
CA GLY A 461 15.92 -29.57 -11.65
C GLY A 461 17.28 -30.24 -11.42
N TYR A 462 18.33 -29.48 -11.09
CA TYR A 462 19.68 -29.98 -10.80
C TYR A 462 20.37 -29.14 -9.72
N GLY A 463 21.41 -29.69 -9.08
CA GLY A 463 22.14 -29.01 -8.02
C GLY A 463 23.12 -27.95 -8.52
N PRO A 464 23.45 -26.90 -7.73
CA PRO A 464 24.49 -25.92 -8.09
C PRO A 464 25.81 -26.55 -8.53
N GLU A 465 26.19 -27.67 -7.90
CA GLU A 465 27.39 -28.45 -8.23
C GLU A 465 27.39 -29.02 -9.67
N GLN A 466 26.22 -29.17 -10.28
CA GLN A 466 26.02 -29.67 -11.65
C GLN A 466 25.88 -28.54 -12.68
N PHE A 467 25.91 -27.27 -12.26
CA PHE A 467 25.67 -26.13 -13.14
C PHE A 467 26.62 -26.09 -14.36
N ALA A 468 27.91 -26.38 -14.17
CA ALA A 468 28.88 -26.34 -15.27
C ALA A 468 28.46 -27.25 -16.45
N VAL A 469 27.89 -28.43 -16.16
CA VAL A 469 27.42 -29.40 -17.15
C VAL A 469 26.14 -28.93 -17.86
N HIS A 470 25.28 -28.19 -17.17
CA HIS A 470 23.98 -27.74 -17.70
C HIS A 470 24.03 -26.33 -18.31
N SER A 471 25.14 -25.60 -18.15
CA SER A 471 25.25 -24.17 -18.50
C SER A 471 25.50 -23.87 -19.98
N SER A 472 25.83 -24.87 -20.80
CA SER A 472 26.25 -24.69 -22.20
C SER A 472 25.09 -24.37 -23.15
N GLY A 473 23.85 -24.73 -22.80
CA GLY A 473 22.65 -24.49 -23.62
C GLY A 473 21.78 -23.31 -23.16
N LEU A 474 22.19 -22.57 -22.14
CA LEU A 474 21.40 -21.48 -21.57
C LEU A 474 21.78 -20.13 -22.20
N ASP A 475 20.77 -19.39 -22.67
CA ASP A 475 20.91 -17.98 -23.05
C ASP A 475 20.76 -17.08 -21.82
N PHE A 476 21.89 -16.66 -21.24
CA PHE A 476 21.90 -15.79 -20.05
C PHE A 476 21.54 -14.33 -20.35
N ALA A 477 21.31 -13.99 -21.62
CA ALA A 477 20.80 -12.69 -22.03
C ALA A 477 19.28 -12.70 -22.26
N GLU A 478 18.59 -13.82 -22.10
CA GLU A 478 17.12 -13.85 -22.18
C GLU A 478 16.51 -12.98 -21.07
N THR A 479 15.59 -12.08 -21.45
CA THR A 479 14.93 -11.15 -20.53
C THR A 479 13.69 -11.77 -19.90
N ASP A 480 13.33 -11.32 -18.71
CA ASP A 480 12.13 -11.77 -17.99
C ASP A 480 12.03 -13.30 -17.87
N ARG A 481 13.19 -13.94 -17.65
CA ARG A 481 13.31 -15.37 -17.41
C ARG A 481 14.20 -15.64 -16.21
N LEU A 482 13.73 -16.50 -15.32
CA LEU A 482 14.52 -16.99 -14.20
C LEU A 482 15.53 -18.03 -14.68
N LEU A 483 16.81 -17.71 -14.50
CA LEU A 483 17.93 -18.56 -14.88
C LEU A 483 18.90 -18.71 -13.70
N PRO A 484 19.74 -19.75 -13.67
CA PRO A 484 20.93 -19.73 -12.82
C PRO A 484 21.78 -18.49 -13.12
N HIS A 485 22.49 -17.97 -12.12
CA HIS A 485 23.45 -16.90 -12.38
C HIS A 485 24.61 -17.42 -13.26
N PRO A 486 25.03 -16.70 -14.32
CA PRO A 486 26.05 -17.20 -15.27
C PRO A 486 27.39 -17.53 -14.61
N THR A 487 27.83 -16.72 -13.65
CA THR A 487 29.08 -16.92 -12.91
C THR A 487 28.89 -17.55 -11.52
N TYR A 488 27.89 -17.11 -10.75
CA TYR A 488 27.65 -17.57 -9.38
C TYR A 488 26.64 -18.73 -9.24
N GLY A 489 26.22 -19.36 -10.34
CA GLY A 489 25.29 -20.49 -10.33
C GLY A 489 25.75 -21.64 -9.42
N VAL A 490 27.04 -21.97 -9.43
CA VAL A 490 27.63 -23.00 -8.53
C VAL A 490 27.53 -22.68 -7.04
N GLN A 491 27.30 -21.41 -6.69
CA GLN A 491 27.08 -20.95 -5.32
C GLN A 491 25.60 -20.89 -4.94
N GLY A 492 24.70 -21.33 -5.82
CA GLY A 492 23.26 -21.30 -5.60
C GLY A 492 22.64 -19.91 -5.82
N TRP A 493 23.16 -19.14 -6.77
CA TRP A 493 22.56 -17.87 -7.20
C TRP A 493 21.69 -18.07 -8.45
N ALA A 494 20.55 -17.40 -8.47
CA ALA A 494 19.71 -17.23 -9.65
C ALA A 494 19.80 -15.78 -10.13
N SER A 495 19.40 -15.54 -11.37
CA SER A 495 19.36 -14.22 -11.96
C SER A 495 18.21 -14.08 -12.95
N VAL A 496 17.72 -12.86 -13.10
CA VAL A 496 16.76 -12.45 -14.14
C VAL A 496 17.31 -11.18 -14.77
N VAL A 497 17.41 -11.15 -16.11
CA VAL A 497 17.75 -9.91 -16.84
C VAL A 497 16.45 -9.18 -17.15
N ASN A 498 16.37 -7.88 -16.81
CA ASN A 498 15.16 -7.07 -16.91
C ASN A 498 13.89 -7.83 -16.46
N PRO A 499 13.74 -8.14 -15.15
CA PRO A 499 12.50 -8.67 -14.59
C PRO A 499 11.27 -7.95 -15.15
N GLY A 500 10.29 -8.73 -15.60
CA GLY A 500 9.05 -8.28 -16.20
C GLY A 500 7.85 -9.02 -15.59
N PRO A 501 6.68 -8.93 -16.23
CA PRO A 501 5.46 -9.56 -15.72
C PRO A 501 5.56 -11.08 -15.57
N ALA A 502 6.34 -11.77 -16.40
CA ALA A 502 6.43 -13.24 -16.36
C ALA A 502 7.18 -13.77 -15.13
N THR A 503 8.06 -12.95 -14.54
CA THR A 503 8.86 -13.33 -13.36
C THR A 503 8.51 -12.56 -12.09
N ALA A 504 7.59 -11.60 -12.14
CA ALA A 504 7.27 -10.67 -11.03
C ALA A 504 6.97 -11.38 -9.70
N ASP A 505 6.02 -12.32 -9.70
CA ASP A 505 5.59 -13.04 -8.49
C ASP A 505 6.72 -13.91 -7.92
N GLU A 506 7.41 -14.62 -8.81
CA GLU A 506 8.47 -15.55 -8.43
C GLU A 506 9.70 -14.80 -7.90
N VAL A 507 10.07 -13.68 -8.54
CA VAL A 507 11.11 -12.78 -8.04
C VAL A 507 10.74 -12.23 -6.67
N THR A 508 9.48 -11.84 -6.46
CA THR A 508 8.99 -11.35 -5.16
C THR A 508 9.15 -12.41 -4.07
N ARG A 509 8.71 -13.64 -4.34
CA ARG A 509 8.87 -14.78 -3.44
C ARG A 509 10.35 -15.07 -3.14
N LEU A 510 11.19 -15.13 -4.17
CA LEU A 510 12.61 -15.50 -4.03
C LEU A 510 13.42 -14.45 -3.27
N VAL A 511 13.17 -13.16 -3.50
CA VAL A 511 13.79 -12.06 -2.77
C VAL A 511 13.42 -12.14 -1.28
N ALA A 512 12.15 -12.32 -0.94
CA ALA A 512 11.70 -12.43 0.45
C ALA A 512 12.35 -13.63 1.18
N GLN A 513 12.45 -14.78 0.50
CA GLN A 513 13.14 -15.95 1.02
C GLN A 513 14.65 -15.73 1.18
N ALA A 514 15.30 -15.06 0.22
CA ALA A 514 16.73 -14.72 0.29
C ALA A 514 17.03 -13.78 1.46
N ARG A 515 16.20 -12.77 1.66
CA ARG A 515 16.25 -11.89 2.82
C ARG A 515 16.13 -12.70 4.12
N SER A 516 15.13 -13.57 4.23
CA SER A 516 14.92 -14.38 5.44
C SER A 516 16.09 -15.33 5.75
N ARG A 517 16.64 -16.01 4.73
CA ARG A 517 17.86 -16.82 4.89
C ARG A 517 19.05 -15.98 5.33
N SER A 518 19.22 -14.81 4.74
CA SER A 518 20.31 -13.89 5.06
C SER A 518 20.23 -13.39 6.51
N ALA A 519 19.03 -12.97 6.96
CA ALA A 519 18.80 -12.55 8.33
C ALA A 519 19.09 -13.69 9.34
N ALA A 520 18.67 -14.92 9.04
CA ALA A 520 18.95 -16.08 9.87
C ALA A 520 20.46 -16.37 9.98
N ARG A 521 21.22 -16.19 8.89
CA ARG A 521 22.70 -16.33 8.92
C ARG A 521 23.35 -15.24 9.78
N ALA A 522 22.96 -13.98 9.61
CA ALA A 522 23.47 -12.86 10.38
C ALA A 522 23.20 -13.06 11.89
N TYR A 523 21.99 -13.51 12.25
CA TYR A 523 21.63 -13.84 13.62
C TYR A 523 22.50 -14.95 14.23
N ARG A 524 22.73 -16.05 13.49
CA ARG A 524 23.63 -17.14 13.94
C ARG A 524 25.07 -16.67 14.12
N ARG A 525 25.55 -15.76 13.27
CA ARG A 525 26.91 -15.21 13.36
C ARG A 525 27.10 -14.37 14.62
N LYS A 526 26.14 -13.49 14.94
CA LYS A 526 26.16 -12.68 16.17
C LYS A 526 26.14 -13.51 17.46
N ARG A 527 25.66 -14.75 17.39
CA ARG A 527 25.61 -15.69 18.54
C ARG A 527 26.80 -16.65 18.62
N ARG A 528 27.73 -16.62 17.66
CA ARG A 528 28.97 -17.37 17.80
C ARG A 528 29.91 -16.59 18.74
N PRO A 529 30.37 -17.21 19.84
CA PRO A 529 31.27 -16.56 20.80
C PRO A 529 32.61 -16.18 20.20
#